data_AF-A0A6N9T3E6-F1
#
_entry.id   AF-A0A6N9T3E6-F1
#
_cell.length_a   1.000
_cell.length_b   1.000
_cell.length_c   1.000
_cell.angle_alpha   90.00
_cell.angle_beta   90.00
_cell.angle_gamma   90.00
#
_symmetry.space_group_name_H-M   'P 1'
#
loop_
_entity.id
_entity.type
_entity.pdbx_description
1 polymer ?
#
loop_
_entity_poly.entity_id
_entity_poly.type
_entity_poly.pdbx_seq_one_letter_code
_entity_poly.pdbx_strand_id
1 'polypeptide(L)'
;MNDFWVFGYGSLIWRPGFDYVESTKARLAGYHRALCVHSHVHRGTPERPGLVFGLDRGGSCVGMAFRVEGARWEATIDYLRGRELVTHVYRESILPVRAMDGRRIEAVTYVVDRGHPQYAGKIDVASAAAIVARSHGQSGPNVDYVRNAFEHIAAMGLKDRWLQDVVSRL
;
A
#
# COMPACT_ATOMS: atom_id res chain seq x y z
N MET A 1 -2.69 17.77 21.78
CA MET A 1 -1.71 17.64 20.69
C MET A 1 -2.16 16.49 19.82
N ASN A 2 -2.84 16.79 18.71
CA ASN A 2 -3.15 15.77 17.72
C ASN A 2 -1.96 15.73 16.77
N ASP A 3 -1.10 14.75 16.92
CA ASP A 3 -0.05 14.55 15.93
C ASP A 3 -0.68 13.92 14.68
N PHE A 4 -0.42 14.53 13.53
CA PHE A 4 -0.96 14.12 12.25
C PHE A 4 -0.03 13.11 11.59
N TRP A 5 -0.45 11.84 11.53
CA TRP A 5 0.38 10.77 10.98
C TRP A 5 -0.33 10.02 9.86
N VAL A 6 0.45 9.64 8.85
CA VAL A 6 0.04 8.77 7.75
C VAL A 6 0.87 7.49 7.80
N PHE A 7 0.23 6.32 7.73
CA PHE A 7 0.91 5.04 7.61
C PHE A 7 0.85 4.51 6.17
N GLY A 8 2.02 4.42 5.54
CA GLY A 8 2.22 3.88 4.20
C GLY A 8 2.76 2.45 4.23
N TYR A 9 2.12 1.58 3.45
CA TYR A 9 2.48 0.16 3.31
C TYR A 9 2.68 -0.27 1.85
N GLY A 10 2.46 0.61 0.88
CA GLY A 10 2.60 0.32 -0.54
C GLY A 10 3.47 1.39 -1.18
N SER A 11 2.97 1.95 -2.28
CA SER A 11 3.65 3.03 -3.02
C SER A 11 4.01 4.25 -2.16
N LEU A 12 3.27 4.52 -1.09
CA LEU A 12 3.59 5.59 -0.13
C LEU A 12 4.94 5.43 0.57
N ILE A 13 5.51 4.22 0.63
CA ILE A 13 6.84 4.00 1.24
C ILE A 13 7.93 4.75 0.47
N TRP A 14 7.83 4.83 -0.87
CA TRP A 14 8.86 5.44 -1.71
C TRP A 14 8.39 6.65 -2.51
N ARG A 15 7.07 6.81 -2.66
CA ARG A 15 6.42 7.94 -3.32
C ARG A 15 5.27 8.43 -2.44
N PRO A 16 5.55 9.07 -1.28
CA PRO A 16 4.52 9.66 -0.44
C PRO A 16 3.75 10.72 -1.22
N GLY A 17 4.45 11.62 -1.92
CA GLY A 17 3.84 12.68 -2.74
C GLY A 17 3.24 13.82 -1.91
N PHE A 18 3.61 13.90 -0.64
CA PHE A 18 3.30 14.98 0.28
C PHE A 18 4.52 15.23 1.17
N ASP A 19 4.60 16.42 1.75
CA ASP A 19 5.68 16.79 2.65
C ASP A 19 5.43 16.28 4.08
N TYR A 20 6.51 15.82 4.72
CA TYR A 20 6.49 15.34 6.09
C TYR A 20 7.70 15.87 6.86
N VAL A 21 7.53 16.03 8.16
CA VAL A 21 8.56 16.55 9.08
C VAL A 21 9.30 15.44 9.81
N GLU A 22 8.78 14.21 9.76
CA GLU A 22 9.38 13.04 10.35
C GLU A 22 8.90 11.77 9.63
N SER A 23 9.75 10.77 9.50
CA SER A 23 9.35 9.44 9.05
C SER A 23 10.02 8.36 9.88
N THR A 24 9.28 7.35 10.30
CA THR A 24 9.80 6.22 11.08
C THR A 24 9.20 4.90 10.60
N LYS A 25 9.97 3.81 10.68
CA LYS A 25 9.43 2.47 10.45
C LYS A 25 8.40 2.18 11.53
N ALA A 26 7.26 1.62 11.16
CA ALA A 26 6.20 1.26 12.09
C ALA A 26 5.55 -0.07 11.73
N ARG A 27 5.02 -0.76 12.74
CA ARG A 27 4.25 -2.00 12.57
C ARG A 27 2.77 -1.72 12.86
N LEU A 28 1.93 -2.10 11.92
CA LEU A 28 0.48 -2.22 12.08
C LEU A 28 0.13 -3.68 12.38
N ALA A 29 -0.58 -3.93 13.47
CA ALA A 29 -1.09 -5.25 13.83
C ALA A 29 -2.52 -5.45 13.31
N GLY A 30 -2.90 -6.70 13.05
CA GLY A 30 -4.25 -7.04 12.58
C GLY A 30 -4.46 -6.87 11.07
N TYR A 31 -3.44 -6.41 10.35
CA TYR A 31 -3.44 -6.29 8.89
C TYR A 31 -2.10 -6.74 8.31
N HIS A 32 -2.12 -7.32 7.13
CA HIS A 32 -0.94 -7.70 6.36
C HIS A 32 -1.04 -7.11 4.97
N ARG A 33 0.11 -6.89 4.34
CA ARG A 33 0.18 -6.45 2.96
C ARG A 33 0.00 -7.64 2.03
N ALA A 34 -0.84 -7.51 1.02
CA ALA A 34 -1.03 -8.53 0.00
C ALA A 34 -1.32 -7.89 -1.37
N LEU A 35 -0.85 -8.51 -2.46
CA LEU A 35 -1.30 -8.17 -3.82
C LEU A 35 -2.73 -8.68 -4.02
N CYS A 36 -3.70 -7.96 -3.44
CA CYS A 36 -5.09 -8.41 -3.30
C CYS A 36 -6.12 -7.42 -3.88
N VAL A 37 -5.68 -6.47 -4.70
CA VAL A 37 -6.55 -5.46 -5.32
C VAL A 37 -6.36 -5.47 -6.83
N HIS A 38 -7.44 -5.66 -7.57
CA HIS A 38 -7.48 -5.48 -9.02
C HIS A 38 -7.43 -3.99 -9.37
N SER A 39 -6.32 -3.53 -9.95
CA SER A 39 -6.15 -2.13 -10.36
C SER A 39 -6.72 -1.90 -11.75
N HIS A 40 -7.77 -1.09 -11.85
CA HIS A 40 -8.45 -0.78 -13.12
C HIS A 40 -8.00 0.55 -13.74
N VAL A 41 -7.09 1.29 -13.09
CA VAL A 41 -6.70 2.64 -13.51
C VAL A 41 -5.18 2.77 -13.60
N HIS A 42 -4.50 2.65 -12.46
CA HIS A 42 -3.07 2.96 -12.38
C HIS A 42 -2.18 1.87 -12.99
N ARG A 43 -2.48 0.60 -12.73
CA ARG A 43 -1.64 -0.55 -13.13
C ARG A 43 -2.37 -1.55 -14.03
N GLY A 44 -3.55 -1.21 -14.48
CA GLY A 44 -4.35 -1.98 -15.43
C GLY A 44 -5.52 -1.15 -15.93
N THR A 45 -6.45 -1.84 -16.56
CA THR A 45 -7.72 -1.33 -17.08
C THR A 45 -8.86 -2.22 -16.55
N PRO A 46 -10.14 -1.82 -16.66
CA PRO A 46 -11.25 -2.71 -16.32
C PRO A 46 -11.21 -4.05 -17.08
N GLU A 47 -10.77 -4.05 -18.34
CA GLU A 47 -10.70 -5.23 -19.20
C GLU A 47 -9.46 -6.09 -18.92
N ARG A 48 -8.34 -5.44 -18.56
CA ARG A 48 -7.07 -6.08 -18.21
C ARG A 48 -6.58 -5.52 -16.88
N PRO A 49 -7.16 -5.96 -15.74
CA PRO A 49 -6.83 -5.42 -14.44
C PRO A 49 -5.40 -5.75 -14.07
N GLY A 50 -4.73 -4.79 -13.43
CA GLY A 50 -3.47 -5.03 -12.73
C GLY A 50 -3.73 -5.63 -11.35
N LEU A 51 -2.66 -5.90 -10.63
CA LEU A 51 -2.66 -6.35 -9.25
C LEU A 51 -1.76 -5.41 -8.43
N VAL A 52 -2.36 -4.80 -7.41
CA VAL A 52 -1.70 -3.84 -6.52
C VAL A 52 -1.91 -4.23 -5.05
N PHE A 53 -1.16 -3.57 -4.16
CA PHE A 53 -1.19 -3.90 -2.74
C PHE A 53 -2.46 -3.40 -2.07
N GLY A 54 -2.96 -4.16 -1.11
CA GLY A 54 -3.88 -3.71 -0.07
C GLY A 54 -3.41 -4.15 1.30
N LEU A 55 -3.87 -3.44 2.34
CA LEU A 55 -3.85 -3.94 3.71
C LEU A 55 -5.08 -4.80 3.95
N ASP A 56 -4.87 -6.11 3.99
CA ASP A 56 -5.91 -7.10 4.22
C ASP A 56 -5.90 -7.60 5.68
N ARG A 57 -7.05 -8.01 6.20
CA ARG A 57 -7.18 -8.40 7.63
C ARG A 57 -6.35 -9.63 7.97
N GLY A 58 -5.69 -9.60 9.12
CA GLY A 58 -4.88 -10.65 9.71
C GLY A 58 -3.39 -10.32 9.73
N GLY A 59 -2.63 -10.99 10.60
CA GLY A 59 -1.18 -10.85 10.67
C GLY A 59 -0.69 -9.48 11.13
N SER A 60 0.41 -9.02 10.53
CA SER A 60 0.98 -7.69 10.76
C SER A 60 1.69 -7.16 9.52
N CYS A 61 1.78 -5.85 9.39
CA CYS A 61 2.47 -5.18 8.29
C CYS A 61 3.48 -4.20 8.87
N VAL A 62 4.73 -4.27 8.42
CA VAL A 62 5.71 -3.22 8.66
C VAL A 62 5.68 -2.27 7.47
N GLY A 63 5.58 -0.97 7.74
CA GLY A 63 5.59 0.11 6.75
C GLY A 63 6.28 1.34 7.31
N MET A 64 5.93 2.50 6.76
CA MET A 64 6.46 3.80 7.19
C MET A 64 5.33 4.66 7.75
N ALA A 65 5.56 5.25 8.93
CA ALA A 65 4.73 6.30 9.49
C ALA A 65 5.37 7.65 9.18
N PHE A 66 4.60 8.58 8.63
CA PHE A 66 5.03 9.93 8.26
C PHE A 66 4.27 10.96 9.10
N ARG A 67 4.99 11.82 9.82
CA ARG A 67 4.39 12.93 10.57
C ARG A 67 4.26 14.13 9.66
N VAL A 68 3.06 14.67 9.57
CA VAL A 68 2.71 15.83 8.75
C VAL A 68 2.57 17.04 9.67
N GLU A 69 3.03 18.20 9.22
CA GLU A 69 2.79 19.44 9.92
C GLU A 69 1.30 19.79 9.90
N GLY A 70 0.75 20.27 11.02
CA GLY A 70 -0.70 20.52 11.13
C GLY A 70 -1.25 21.46 10.07
N ALA A 71 -0.49 22.49 9.69
CA ALA A 71 -0.86 23.43 8.63
C ALA A 71 -1.00 22.78 7.24
N ARG A 72 -0.42 21.59 7.04
CA ARG A 72 -0.43 20.84 5.76
C ARG A 72 -1.35 19.62 5.80
N TRP A 73 -1.94 19.32 6.95
CA TRP A 73 -2.68 18.08 7.15
C TRP A 73 -3.86 17.93 6.19
N GLU A 74 -4.68 18.97 6.05
CA GLU A 74 -5.88 18.96 5.19
C GLU A 74 -5.50 18.69 3.73
N ALA A 75 -4.53 19.45 3.21
CA ALA A 75 -4.01 19.27 1.85
C ALA A 75 -3.42 17.86 1.63
N THR A 76 -2.69 17.31 2.61
CA THR A 76 -2.16 15.94 2.52
C THR A 76 -3.27 14.90 2.48
N ILE A 77 -4.30 15.04 3.32
CA ILE A 77 -5.43 14.10 3.34
C ILE A 77 -6.25 14.18 2.04
N ASP A 78 -6.51 15.38 1.53
CA ASP A 78 -7.26 15.54 0.28
C ASP A 78 -6.49 14.96 -0.90
N TYR A 79 -5.17 15.17 -0.95
CA TYR A 79 -4.31 14.52 -1.92
C TYR A 79 -4.37 12.98 -1.83
N LEU A 80 -4.27 12.42 -0.61
CA LEU A 80 -4.32 10.99 -0.40
C LEU A 80 -5.69 10.39 -0.76
N ARG A 81 -6.79 11.10 -0.46
CA ARG A 81 -8.15 10.69 -0.87
C ARG A 81 -8.29 10.68 -2.38
N GLY A 82 -7.80 11.72 -3.07
CA GLY A 82 -7.81 11.77 -4.53
C GLY A 82 -6.95 10.69 -5.20
N ARG A 83 -5.90 10.21 -4.51
CA ARG A 83 -5.01 9.14 -4.98
C ARG A 83 -5.52 7.74 -4.69
N GLU A 84 -5.99 7.48 -3.47
CA GLU A 84 -6.29 6.13 -2.98
C GLU A 84 -7.79 5.80 -3.14
N LEU A 85 -8.70 6.77 -3.03
CA LEU A 85 -10.14 6.53 -3.04
C LEU A 85 -10.79 6.66 -4.43
N VAL A 86 -10.01 6.66 -5.52
CA VAL A 86 -10.51 6.80 -6.90
C VAL A 86 -11.68 5.84 -7.19
N THR A 87 -11.55 4.58 -6.76
CA THR A 87 -12.62 3.57 -6.93
C THR A 87 -13.25 3.14 -5.61
N HIS A 88 -12.84 3.73 -4.48
CA HIS A 88 -13.30 3.36 -3.13
C HIS A 88 -13.08 1.88 -2.75
N VAL A 89 -12.18 1.15 -3.45
CA VAL A 89 -11.74 -0.20 -3.04
C VAL A 89 -10.98 -0.17 -1.71
N TYR A 90 -10.41 0.96 -1.34
CA TYR A 90 -9.84 1.19 -0.03
C TYR A 90 -10.79 2.00 0.86
N ARG A 91 -10.70 1.77 2.16
CA ARG A 91 -11.37 2.56 3.20
C ARG A 91 -10.31 3.28 4.03
N GLU A 92 -10.50 4.58 4.19
CA GLU A 92 -9.71 5.38 5.13
C GLU A 92 -9.97 4.88 6.55
N SER A 93 -8.92 4.76 7.36
CA SER A 93 -9.01 4.32 8.75
C SER A 93 -7.90 4.93 9.58
N ILE A 94 -8.20 5.31 10.81
CA ILE A 94 -7.20 5.70 11.80
C ILE A 94 -6.89 4.46 12.62
N LEU A 95 -5.65 3.99 12.57
CA LEU A 95 -5.23 2.76 13.23
C LEU A 95 -3.99 2.99 14.09
N PRO A 96 -3.88 2.31 15.25
CA PRO A 96 -2.68 2.35 16.06
C PRO A 96 -1.55 1.58 15.38
N VAL A 97 -0.43 2.24 15.17
CA VAL A 97 0.84 1.65 14.73
C VAL A 97 1.89 1.80 15.81
N ARG A 98 2.81 0.84 15.87
CA ARG A 98 3.94 0.86 16.81
C ARG A 98 5.21 1.21 16.04
N ALA A 99 5.78 2.38 16.31
CA ALA A 99 7.06 2.78 15.75
C ALA A 99 8.19 1.87 16.29
N MET A 100 9.26 1.72 15.52
CA MET A 100 10.40 0.88 15.93
C MET A 100 11.16 1.45 17.13
N ASP A 101 11.04 2.75 17.41
CA ASP A 101 11.55 3.40 18.63
C ASP A 101 10.67 3.17 19.87
N GLY A 102 9.56 2.43 19.73
CA GLY A 102 8.67 2.06 20.83
C GLY A 102 7.42 2.93 20.98
N ARG A 103 7.34 4.09 20.28
CA ARG A 103 6.14 4.96 20.33
C ARG A 103 4.91 4.25 19.77
N ARG A 104 3.75 4.56 20.34
CA ARG A 104 2.44 4.24 19.79
C ARG A 104 1.89 5.47 19.09
N ILE A 105 1.52 5.32 17.82
CA ILE A 105 1.10 6.41 16.94
C ILE A 105 -0.27 6.04 16.38
N GLU A 106 -1.24 6.95 16.45
CA GLU A 106 -2.49 6.85 15.69
C GLU A 106 -2.24 7.43 14.29
N ALA A 107 -2.41 6.64 13.24
CA ALA A 107 -2.10 7.08 11.88
C ALA A 107 -3.25 6.78 10.91
N VAL A 108 -3.51 7.72 10.00
CA VAL A 108 -4.38 7.50 8.85
C VAL A 108 -3.73 6.50 7.90
N THR A 109 -4.49 5.50 7.47
CA THR A 109 -4.10 4.55 6.45
C THR A 109 -5.31 4.10 5.65
N TYR A 110 -5.05 3.32 4.59
CA TYR A 110 -6.08 2.88 3.64
C TYR A 110 -6.11 1.35 3.63
N VAL A 111 -7.18 0.76 4.16
CA VAL A 111 -7.36 -0.70 4.23
C VAL A 111 -8.26 -1.19 3.11
N VAL A 112 -8.05 -2.41 2.62
CA VAL A 112 -8.88 -2.93 1.53
C VAL A 112 -10.30 -3.25 2.02
N ASP A 113 -11.30 -2.89 1.24
CA ASP A 113 -12.67 -3.33 1.43
C ASP A 113 -12.88 -4.72 0.81
N ARG A 114 -13.00 -5.73 1.67
CA ARG A 114 -13.25 -7.12 1.24
C ARG A 114 -14.61 -7.32 0.54
N GLY A 115 -15.55 -6.40 0.68
CA GLY A 115 -16.84 -6.45 -0.02
C GLY A 115 -16.81 -5.81 -1.41
N HIS A 116 -15.71 -5.15 -1.78
CA HIS A 116 -15.62 -4.43 -3.03
C HIS A 116 -15.35 -5.37 -4.22
N PRO A 117 -15.94 -5.15 -5.41
CA PRO A 117 -15.71 -6.00 -6.59
C PRO A 117 -14.25 -6.10 -7.05
N GLN A 118 -13.42 -5.12 -6.71
CA GLN A 118 -11.99 -5.12 -7.03
C GLN A 118 -11.13 -5.87 -5.99
N TYR A 119 -11.71 -6.38 -4.91
CA TYR A 119 -10.98 -7.22 -3.97
C TYR A 119 -10.72 -8.60 -4.58
N ALA A 120 -9.45 -8.89 -4.82
CA ALA A 120 -9.01 -10.11 -5.48
C ALA A 120 -8.83 -11.30 -4.50
N GLY A 121 -8.90 -11.04 -3.19
CA GLY A 121 -8.69 -12.08 -2.19
C GLY A 121 -7.27 -12.64 -2.19
N LYS A 122 -7.17 -13.93 -1.89
CA LYS A 122 -5.91 -14.67 -1.96
C LYS A 122 -5.74 -15.19 -3.38
N ILE A 123 -4.67 -14.76 -4.03
CA ILE A 123 -4.27 -15.23 -5.35
C ILE A 123 -2.99 -16.06 -5.20
N ASP A 124 -2.87 -17.16 -5.94
CA ASP A 124 -1.64 -17.94 -5.97
C ASP A 124 -0.54 -17.22 -6.76
N VAL A 125 0.71 -17.63 -6.54
CA VAL A 125 1.88 -16.99 -7.16
C VAL A 125 1.83 -16.99 -8.69
N ALA A 126 1.36 -18.09 -9.31
CA ALA A 126 1.35 -18.21 -10.77
C ALA A 126 0.30 -17.29 -11.39
N SER A 127 -0.90 -17.27 -10.84
CA SER A 127 -1.98 -16.37 -11.28
C SER A 127 -1.60 -14.90 -11.08
N ALA A 128 -0.98 -14.56 -9.94
CA ALA A 128 -0.52 -13.20 -9.67
C ALA A 128 0.55 -12.76 -10.69
N ALA A 129 1.56 -13.58 -10.95
CA ALA A 129 2.58 -13.29 -11.95
C ALA A 129 1.99 -13.13 -13.36
N ALA A 130 1.06 -14.00 -13.76
CA ALA A 130 0.41 -13.92 -15.07
C ALA A 130 -0.44 -12.65 -15.24
N ILE A 131 -1.10 -12.16 -14.18
CA ILE A 131 -1.82 -10.88 -14.19
C ILE A 131 -0.82 -9.73 -14.32
N VAL A 132 0.19 -9.69 -13.45
CA VAL A 132 1.16 -8.60 -13.40
C VAL A 132 1.95 -8.47 -14.71
N ALA A 133 2.35 -9.59 -15.32
CA ALA A 133 3.12 -9.59 -16.57
C ALA A 133 2.36 -8.99 -17.77
N ARG A 134 1.02 -9.09 -17.78
CA ARG A 134 0.19 -8.70 -18.93
C ARG A 134 -0.52 -7.36 -18.76
N SER A 135 -0.41 -6.71 -17.61
CA SER A 135 -1.23 -5.55 -17.25
C SER A 135 -0.45 -4.23 -17.31
N HIS A 136 -1.12 -3.20 -17.82
CA HIS A 136 -0.61 -1.86 -18.00
C HIS A 136 -1.75 -0.87 -17.76
N GLY A 137 -1.52 0.17 -16.96
CA GLY A 137 -2.46 1.26 -16.73
C GLY A 137 -1.81 2.63 -16.87
N GLN A 138 -2.53 3.67 -16.48
CA GLN A 138 -2.12 5.08 -16.61
C GLN A 138 -0.75 5.39 -15.97
N SER A 139 -0.38 4.68 -14.90
CA SER A 139 0.89 4.89 -14.19
C SER A 139 2.02 3.97 -14.67
N GLY A 140 1.84 3.31 -15.81
CA GLY A 140 2.81 2.43 -16.45
C GLY A 140 2.57 0.93 -16.18
N PRO A 141 3.50 0.07 -16.64
CA PRO A 141 3.40 -1.37 -16.50
C PRO A 141 3.21 -1.83 -15.06
N ASN A 142 2.47 -2.92 -14.85
CA ASN A 142 2.29 -3.48 -13.52
C ASN A 142 3.55 -4.19 -13.02
N VAL A 143 4.36 -4.76 -13.92
CA VAL A 143 5.67 -5.37 -13.61
C VAL A 143 6.56 -4.38 -12.87
N ASP A 144 6.67 -3.15 -13.38
CA ASP A 144 7.48 -2.09 -12.76
C ASP A 144 7.00 -1.79 -11.35
N TYR A 145 5.69 -1.74 -11.12
CA TYR A 145 5.14 -1.55 -9.78
C TYR A 145 5.55 -2.66 -8.83
N VAL A 146 5.40 -3.93 -9.23
CA VAL A 146 5.68 -5.08 -8.36
C VAL A 146 7.17 -5.21 -8.08
N ARG A 147 8.04 -5.04 -9.09
CA ARG A 147 9.50 -5.06 -8.92
C ARG A 147 9.98 -3.93 -8.02
N ASN A 148 9.56 -2.68 -8.28
CA ASN A 148 9.91 -1.54 -7.43
C ASN A 148 9.46 -1.78 -5.99
N ALA A 149 8.24 -2.28 -5.80
CA ALA A 149 7.74 -2.49 -4.45
C ALA A 149 8.51 -3.60 -3.71
N PHE A 150 8.89 -4.68 -4.41
CA PHE A 150 9.76 -5.72 -3.86
C PHE A 150 11.12 -5.17 -3.42
N GLU A 151 11.77 -4.36 -4.26
CA GLU A 151 13.05 -3.74 -3.94
C GLU A 151 12.98 -2.84 -2.70
N HIS A 152 11.95 -1.99 -2.60
CA HIS A 152 11.77 -1.11 -1.45
C HIS A 152 11.41 -1.88 -0.17
N ILE A 153 10.64 -2.97 -0.28
CA ILE A 153 10.37 -3.87 0.85
C ILE A 153 11.65 -4.53 1.34
N ALA A 154 12.46 -5.05 0.42
CA ALA A 154 13.74 -5.67 0.74
C ALA A 154 14.71 -4.65 1.36
N ALA A 155 14.78 -3.42 0.85
CA ALA A 155 15.60 -2.33 1.39
C ALA A 155 15.20 -1.93 2.82
N MET A 156 13.93 -2.11 3.19
CA MET A 156 13.50 -1.93 4.59
C MET A 156 13.93 -3.09 5.51
N GLY A 157 14.54 -4.15 4.99
CA GLY A 157 14.93 -5.35 5.72
C GLY A 157 13.80 -6.36 5.89
N LEU A 158 12.70 -6.22 5.14
CA LEU A 158 11.55 -7.11 5.21
C LEU A 158 11.69 -8.23 4.20
N LYS A 159 11.38 -9.46 4.64
CA LYS A 159 11.34 -10.64 3.78
C LYS A 159 9.89 -10.96 3.47
N ASP A 160 9.56 -10.96 2.19
CA ASP A 160 8.27 -11.42 1.68
C ASP A 160 8.53 -12.52 0.64
N ARG A 161 8.43 -13.78 1.08
CA ARG A 161 8.75 -14.92 0.22
C ARG A 161 7.75 -15.06 -0.92
N TRP A 162 6.47 -14.80 -0.64
CA TRP A 162 5.43 -14.90 -1.65
C TRP A 162 5.64 -13.86 -2.75
N LEU A 163 5.95 -12.61 -2.39
CA LEU A 163 6.27 -11.55 -3.35
C LEU A 163 7.56 -11.86 -4.14
N GLN A 164 8.58 -12.41 -3.48
CA GLN A 164 9.81 -12.85 -4.14
C GLN A 164 9.51 -13.92 -5.21
N ASP A 165 8.64 -14.88 -4.89
CA ASP A 165 8.25 -15.95 -5.82
C ASP A 165 7.37 -15.43 -6.98
N VAL A 166 6.61 -14.34 -6.78
CA VAL A 166 5.93 -13.64 -7.88
C VAL A 166 6.95 -12.96 -8.79
N VAL A 167 7.88 -12.17 -8.22
CA VAL A 167 8.88 -11.43 -8.99
C VAL A 167 9.81 -12.33 -9.78
N SER A 168 10.16 -13.52 -9.28
CA SER A 168 11.00 -14.48 -10.00
C SER A 168 10.33 -15.10 -11.25
N ARG A 169 9.02 -14.89 -11.41
CA ARG A 169 8.22 -15.34 -12.56
C ARG A 169 7.86 -14.22 -13.54
N LEU A 170 8.28 -12.98 -13.27
CA LEU A 170 8.12 -11.81 -14.15
C LEU A 170 9.38 -11.56 -14.96
#